data_AF-A0A6A4IHW5-F1
#
_entry.id   AF-A0A6A4IHW5-F1
#
_cell.length_a   1.000
_cell.length_b   1.000
_cell.length_c   1.000
_cell.angle_alpha   90.00
_cell.angle_beta   90.00
_cell.angle_gamma   90.00
#
_symmetry.space_group_name_H-M   'P 1'
#
loop_
_entity.id
_entity.type
_entity.pdbx_description
1 polymer ?
#
loop_
_entity_poly.entity_id
_entity_poly.type
_entity_poly.pdbx_seq_one_letter_code
_entity_poly.pdbx_strand_id
1 'polypeptide(L)'
;ERAVYSKLLDDAQTDLDRCQTELRRLQDMSREMEAQKQLLEAYMAGIRCIMSPIYKLPQEMLGEIFQYLCCGDIDANRICYNRNDQLPTFTLSRVCIRWYRLVAATPALWSSFEIESL
;
A
#
# COMPACT_ATOMS: atom_id res chain seq x y z
N GLU A 1 -13.47 -44.15 49.15
CA GLU A 1 -13.22 -42.69 49.05
C GLU A 1 -12.09 -42.33 48.09
N ARG A 2 -10.81 -42.70 48.33
CA ARG A 2 -9.68 -42.40 47.41
C ARG A 2 -9.89 -42.75 45.93
N ALA A 3 -10.46 -43.92 45.64
CA ALA A 3 -10.70 -44.36 44.27
C ALA A 3 -11.73 -43.49 43.51
N VAL A 4 -12.70 -42.90 44.25
CA VAL A 4 -13.71 -42.02 43.66
C VAL A 4 -13.07 -40.68 43.26
N TYR A 5 -12.23 -40.11 44.14
CA TYR A 5 -11.50 -38.88 43.84
C TYR A 5 -10.50 -39.05 42.69
N SER A 6 -9.81 -40.21 42.61
CA SER A 6 -8.92 -40.52 41.48
C SER A 6 -9.65 -40.56 40.16
N LYS A 7 -10.80 -41.24 40.10
CA LYS A 7 -11.61 -41.31 38.88
C LYS A 7 -12.12 -39.93 38.46
N LEU A 8 -12.57 -39.12 39.41
CA LEU A 8 -13.03 -37.76 39.14
C LEU A 8 -11.92 -36.88 38.55
N LEU A 9 -10.68 -37.07 39.00
CA LEU A 9 -9.51 -36.38 38.45
C LEU A 9 -9.19 -36.85 37.03
N ASP A 10 -9.23 -38.15 36.75
CA ASP A 10 -8.98 -38.69 35.41
C ASP A 10 -10.06 -38.23 34.40
N ASP A 11 -11.32 -38.21 34.83
CA ASP A 11 -12.44 -37.71 34.02
C ASP A 11 -12.26 -36.21 33.72
N ALA A 12 -11.91 -35.41 34.73
CA ALA A 12 -11.64 -33.99 34.56
C ALA A 12 -10.42 -33.70 33.66
N GLN A 13 -9.37 -34.52 33.77
CA GLN A 13 -8.20 -34.41 32.89
C GLN A 13 -8.56 -34.73 31.45
N THR A 14 -9.36 -35.77 31.22
CA THR A 14 -9.84 -36.15 29.89
C THR A 14 -10.68 -35.04 29.26
N ASP A 15 -11.57 -34.42 30.04
CA ASP A 15 -12.37 -33.28 29.59
C ASP A 15 -11.50 -32.05 29.27
N LEU A 16 -10.46 -31.79 30.08
CA LEU A 16 -9.50 -30.72 29.82
C LEU A 16 -8.74 -30.95 28.52
N ASP A 17 -8.26 -32.17 28.29
CA ASP A 17 -7.51 -32.52 27.07
C ASP A 17 -8.40 -32.39 25.82
N ARG A 18 -9.67 -32.77 25.92
CA ARG A 18 -10.66 -32.56 24.85
C ARG A 18 -10.87 -31.06 24.57
N CYS A 19 -11.06 -30.26 25.62
CA CYS A 19 -11.23 -28.81 25.48
C CYS A 19 -9.99 -28.15 24.86
N GLN A 20 -8.78 -28.56 25.24
CA GLN A 20 -7.54 -28.06 24.65
C GLN A 20 -7.41 -28.42 23.17
N THR A 21 -7.83 -29.62 22.78
CA THR A 21 -7.80 -30.07 21.39
C THR A 21 -8.75 -29.24 20.53
N GLU A 22 -9.99 -29.04 20.99
CA GLU A 22 -10.94 -28.18 20.28
C GLU A 22 -10.49 -26.72 20.21
N LEU A 23 -9.88 -26.20 21.29
CA LEU A 23 -9.33 -24.85 21.28
C LEU A 23 -8.26 -24.68 20.21
N ARG A 24 -7.32 -25.64 20.09
CA ARG A 24 -6.31 -25.61 19.03
C ARG A 24 -6.95 -25.65 17.64
N ARG A 25 -7.91 -26.56 17.43
CA ARG A 25 -8.61 -26.69 16.15
C ARG A 25 -9.32 -25.39 15.75
N LEU A 26 -9.99 -24.72 16.69
CA LEU A 26 -10.66 -23.45 16.44
C LEU A 26 -9.67 -22.31 16.17
N GLN A 27 -8.54 -22.28 16.87
CA GLN A 27 -7.48 -21.31 16.64
C GLN A 27 -6.86 -21.48 15.24
N ASP A 28 -6.62 -22.71 14.80
CA ASP A 28 -6.08 -22.98 13.47
C ASP A 28 -7.07 -22.59 12.37
N MET A 29 -8.36 -22.92 12.53
CA MET A 29 -9.41 -22.46 11.63
C MET A 29 -9.51 -20.93 11.56
N SER A 30 -9.40 -20.24 12.71
CA SER A 30 -9.41 -18.78 12.75
C SER A 30 -8.21 -18.17 12.02
N ARG A 31 -7.02 -18.79 12.11
CA ARG A 31 -5.83 -18.34 11.39
C ARG A 31 -5.99 -18.51 9.89
N GLU A 32 -6.54 -19.64 9.45
CA GLU A 32 -6.82 -19.88 8.03
C GLU A 32 -7.81 -18.86 7.46
N MET A 33 -8.91 -18.59 8.17
CA MET A 33 -9.89 -17.60 7.75
C MET A 33 -9.29 -16.19 7.69
N GLU A 34 -8.46 -15.81 8.66
CA GLU A 34 -7.80 -14.49 8.64
C GLU A 34 -6.82 -14.37 7.48
N ALA A 35 -6.07 -15.43 7.14
CA ALA A 35 -5.20 -15.45 5.98
C ALA A 35 -5.99 -15.31 4.67
N GLN A 36 -7.12 -16.02 4.54
CA GLN A 36 -8.01 -15.89 3.38
C GLN A 36 -8.59 -14.47 3.26
N LYS A 37 -9.02 -13.88 4.37
CA LYS A 37 -9.49 -12.49 4.43
C LYS A 37 -8.41 -11.51 3.95
N GLN A 38 -7.19 -11.62 4.47
CA GLN A 38 -6.08 -10.75 4.06
C GLN A 38 -5.76 -10.87 2.57
N LEU A 39 -5.79 -12.09 2.02
CA LEU A 39 -5.62 -12.33 0.59
C LEU A 39 -6.71 -11.62 -0.24
N LEU A 40 -7.97 -11.75 0.17
CA LEU A 40 -9.10 -11.10 -0.49
C LEU A 40 -9.03 -9.57 -0.40
N GLU A 41 -8.65 -9.02 0.76
CA GLU A 41 -8.46 -7.59 0.94
C GLU A 41 -7.38 -7.03 -0.01
N ALA A 42 -6.25 -7.74 -0.13
CA ALA A 42 -5.18 -7.39 -1.06
C ALA A 42 -5.65 -7.47 -2.52
N TYR A 43 -6.38 -8.52 -2.89
CA TYR A 43 -6.96 -8.67 -4.23
C TYR A 43 -7.93 -7.53 -4.57
N MET A 44 -8.84 -7.20 -3.66
CA MET A 44 -9.78 -6.09 -3.83
C MET A 44 -9.05 -4.74 -3.91
N ALA A 45 -7.99 -4.54 -3.14
CA ALA A 45 -7.17 -3.33 -3.23
C ALA A 45 -6.52 -3.20 -4.60
N GLY A 46 -6.02 -4.31 -5.17
CA GLY A 46 -5.50 -4.35 -6.54
C GLY A 46 -6.54 -3.96 -7.59
N ILE A 47 -7.75 -4.54 -7.51
CA ILE A 47 -8.85 -4.18 -8.41
C ILE A 47 -9.21 -2.69 -8.29
N ARG A 48 -9.37 -2.18 -7.06
CA ARG A 48 -9.68 -0.76 -6.82
C ARG A 48 -8.60 0.15 -7.38
N CYS A 49 -7.34 -0.24 -7.28
CA CYS A 49 -6.22 0.47 -7.88
C CYS A 49 -6.38 0.57 -9.40
N ILE A 50 -6.56 -0.57 -10.09
CA ILE A 50 -6.74 -0.61 -11.55
C ILE A 50 -7.99 0.17 -12.00
N MET A 51 -9.07 0.12 -11.20
CA MET A 51 -10.31 0.84 -11.50
C MET A 51 -10.24 2.34 -11.20
N SER A 52 -9.21 2.80 -10.49
CA SER A 52 -9.05 4.20 -10.14
C SER A 52 -9.01 5.08 -11.39
N PRO A 53 -9.67 6.26 -11.37
CA PRO A 53 -9.73 7.17 -12.52
C PRO A 53 -8.36 7.47 -13.15
N ILE A 54 -7.31 7.53 -12.33
CA ILE A 54 -5.96 7.84 -12.77
C ILE A 54 -5.38 6.80 -13.75
N TYR A 55 -5.79 5.53 -13.63
CA TYR A 55 -5.41 4.47 -14.57
C TYR A 55 -6.21 4.52 -15.87
N LYS A 56 -7.43 5.05 -15.83
CA LYS A 56 -8.31 5.24 -17.01
C LYS A 56 -8.02 6.53 -17.77
N LEU A 57 -7.33 7.48 -17.14
CA LEU A 57 -6.99 8.75 -17.76
C LEU A 57 -6.11 8.50 -19.00
N PRO A 58 -6.41 9.10 -20.16
CA PRO A 58 -5.51 9.08 -21.32
C PRO A 58 -4.13 9.66 -20.98
N GLN A 59 -3.09 9.25 -21.71
CA GLN A 59 -1.73 9.75 -21.47
C GLN A 59 -1.63 11.26 -21.77
N GLU A 60 -2.43 11.74 -22.73
CA GLU A 60 -2.47 13.13 -23.17
C GLU A 60 -2.94 14.03 -22.01
N MET A 61 -4.08 13.66 -21.41
CA MET A 61 -4.62 14.36 -20.24
C MET A 61 -3.67 14.31 -19.04
N LEU A 62 -2.97 13.18 -18.84
CA LEU A 62 -1.96 13.08 -17.79
C LEU A 62 -0.77 14.01 -18.07
N GLY A 63 -0.38 14.17 -19.34
CA GLY A 63 0.66 15.09 -19.79
C GLY A 63 0.28 16.55 -19.53
N GLU A 64 -0.95 16.94 -19.84
CA GLU A 64 -1.47 18.28 -19.54
C GLU A 64 -1.44 18.59 -18.04
N ILE A 65 -1.82 17.63 -17.18
CA ILE A 65 -1.72 17.78 -15.73
C ILE A 65 -0.26 17.98 -15.30
N PHE A 66 0.67 17.21 -15.87
CA PHE A 66 2.09 17.33 -15.52
C PHE A 66 2.66 18.67 -15.98
N GLN A 67 2.29 19.16 -17.16
CA GLN A 67 2.70 20.48 -17.64
C GLN A 67 2.15 21.59 -16.74
N TYR A 68 0.88 21.49 -16.35
CA TYR A 68 0.28 22.45 -15.43
C TYR A 68 1.01 22.49 -14.08
N LEU A 69 1.41 21.33 -13.54
CA LEU A 69 2.16 21.25 -12.30
C LEU A 69 3.59 21.78 -12.44
N CYS A 70 4.37 21.25 -13.40
CA CYS A 70 5.81 21.49 -13.50
C CYS A 70 6.19 22.77 -14.23
N CYS A 71 5.30 23.34 -15.04
CA CYS A 71 5.56 24.50 -15.89
C CYS A 71 4.60 25.67 -15.60
N GLY A 72 3.65 25.51 -14.70
CA GLY A 72 2.76 26.58 -14.23
C GLY A 72 3.27 27.30 -12.99
N ASP A 73 2.49 28.27 -12.50
CA ASP A 73 2.84 29.13 -11.36
C ASP A 73 2.78 28.43 -9.98
N ILE A 74 2.43 27.14 -9.94
CA ILE A 74 2.18 26.41 -8.67
C ILE A 74 3.47 25.76 -8.16
N ASP A 75 4.11 24.94 -8.99
CA ASP A 75 5.23 24.08 -8.62
C ASP A 75 6.24 24.02 -9.78
N ALA A 76 6.90 25.12 -10.13
CA ALA A 76 8.03 25.05 -11.07
C ALA A 76 9.19 24.23 -10.47
N ASN A 77 10.03 23.60 -11.32
CA ASN A 77 11.25 22.98 -10.83
C ASN A 77 12.18 24.06 -10.24
N ARG A 78 12.43 23.98 -8.93
CA ARG A 78 13.24 24.95 -8.20
C ARG A 78 14.40 24.26 -7.50
N ILE A 79 15.61 24.73 -7.80
CA ILE A 79 16.84 24.30 -7.15
C ILE A 79 17.16 25.33 -6.07
N CYS A 80 17.25 24.88 -4.82
CA CYS A 80 17.40 25.74 -3.66
C CYS A 80 18.74 25.49 -2.98
N TYR A 81 19.55 26.54 -2.75
CA TYR A 81 20.82 26.39 -2.05
C TYR A 81 20.67 26.12 -0.54
N ASN A 82 19.66 26.72 0.10
CA ASN A 82 19.46 26.69 1.56
C ASN A 82 18.19 25.92 2.00
N ARG A 83 17.52 25.23 1.08
CA ARG A 83 16.29 24.44 1.30
C ARG A 83 16.35 23.19 0.44
N ASN A 84 15.51 22.20 0.73
CA ASN A 84 15.30 21.06 -0.17
C ASN A 84 14.81 21.55 -1.54
N ASP A 85 15.38 20.98 -2.60
CA ASP A 85 14.92 21.20 -3.96
C ASP A 85 13.44 20.82 -4.13
N GLN A 86 12.71 21.63 -4.88
CA GLN A 86 11.33 21.37 -5.27
C GLN A 86 11.33 20.96 -6.73
N LEU A 87 11.45 19.65 -6.96
CA LEU A 87 11.50 19.07 -8.30
C LEU A 87 10.25 18.22 -8.54
N PRO A 88 9.10 18.86 -8.88
CA PRO A 88 7.85 18.15 -9.14
C PRO A 88 8.00 17.18 -10.30
N THR A 89 8.79 17.51 -11.32
CA THR A 89 9.10 16.56 -12.39
C THR A 89 9.75 15.28 -11.85
N PHE A 90 10.64 15.40 -10.86
CA PHE A 90 11.24 14.25 -10.19
C PHE A 90 10.24 13.51 -9.29
N THR A 91 9.43 14.23 -8.52
CA THR A 91 8.36 13.65 -7.69
C THR A 91 7.38 12.82 -8.52
N LEU A 92 6.90 13.37 -9.64
CA LEU A 92 6.00 12.69 -10.56
C LEU A 92 6.64 11.43 -11.16
N SER A 93 7.92 11.50 -11.52
CA SER A 93 8.64 10.36 -12.11
C SER A 93 8.73 9.15 -11.16
N ARG A 94 8.61 9.35 -9.85
CA ARG A 94 8.72 8.30 -8.83
C ARG A 94 7.40 7.59 -8.49
N VAL A 95 6.26 8.06 -9.01
CA VAL A 95 4.95 7.51 -8.67
C VAL A 95 4.74 6.10 -9.23
N CYS A 96 4.95 5.92 -10.53
CA CYS A 96 4.94 4.60 -11.17
C CYS A 96 5.66 4.62 -12.52
N ILE A 97 5.89 3.43 -13.10
CA ILE A 97 6.58 3.29 -14.40
C ILE A 97 5.90 4.06 -15.53
N ARG A 98 4.57 4.17 -15.52
CA ARG A 98 3.81 4.92 -16.53
C ARG A 98 4.11 6.42 -16.43
N TRP A 99 4.14 6.95 -15.21
CA TRP A 99 4.43 8.37 -14.95
C TRP A 99 5.88 8.69 -15.28
N TYR A 100 6.80 7.81 -14.86
CA TYR A 100 8.21 7.88 -15.25
C TYR A 100 8.39 7.99 -16.77
N ARG A 101 7.78 7.07 -17.53
CA ARG A 101 7.89 7.05 -19.00
C ARG A 101 7.34 8.33 -19.62
N LEU A 102 6.20 8.82 -19.12
CA LEU A 102 5.60 10.05 -19.64
C LEU A 102 6.49 11.27 -19.34
N VAL A 103 7.00 11.38 -18.12
CA VAL A 103 7.94 12.43 -17.72
C VAL A 103 9.22 12.40 -18.56
N ALA A 104 9.79 11.21 -18.78
CA ALA A 104 11.00 11.04 -19.59
C ALA A 104 10.76 11.35 -21.08
N ALA A 105 9.56 11.06 -21.60
CA ALA A 105 9.19 11.30 -22.99
C ALA A 105 8.72 12.73 -23.26
N THR A 106 8.63 13.60 -22.25
CA THR A 106 8.11 14.97 -22.39
C THR A 106 9.17 16.01 -22.03
N PRO A 107 10.05 16.40 -22.97
CA PRO A 107 11.15 17.34 -22.72
C PRO A 107 10.72 18.70 -22.14
N ALA A 108 9.51 19.17 -22.48
CA ALA A 108 8.96 20.42 -21.96
C ALA A 108 8.86 20.45 -20.42
N LEU A 109 8.69 19.30 -19.75
CA LEU A 109 8.65 19.24 -18.28
C LEU A 109 10.01 19.52 -17.62
N TRP A 110 11.07 19.55 -18.42
CA TRP A 110 12.45 19.78 -18.01
C TRP A 110 13.01 21.09 -18.58
N SER A 111 12.20 21.91 -19.26
CA SER A 111 12.69 23.12 -19.92
C SER A 111 12.70 24.36 -19.02
N SER A 112 12.13 24.29 -17.81
CA SER A 112 12.09 25.40 -16.86
C SER A 112 12.70 24.97 -15.53
N PHE A 113 13.70 25.73 -15.10
CA PHE A 113 14.33 25.61 -13.79
C PHE A 113 14.53 27.00 -13.20
N GLU A 114 14.04 27.20 -11.99
CA GLU A 114 14.33 28.37 -11.19
C GLU A 114 15.49 28.04 -10.24
N ILE A 115 16.53 28.87 -10.28
CA ILE A 115 17.63 28.80 -9.33
C ILE A 115 17.42 29.94 -8.34
N GLU A 116 17.09 29.60 -7.10
CA GLU A 116 16.95 30.60 -6.04
C GLU A 116 18.31 30.77 -5.35
N SER A 117 19.08 31.75 -5.83
CA SER A 117 20.31 32.22 -5.19
C SER A 117 20.00 33.30 -4.16
N LEU A 118 20.73 33.25 -3.03
CA LEU A 118 20.70 34.15 -1.87
C LEU A 118 20.27 35.60 -2.12
#